data_AF-A0A534WGS2-F1
#
_entry.id   AF-A0A534WGS2-F1
#
_cell.length_a   1.000
_cell.length_b   1.000
_cell.length_c   1.000
_cell.angle_alpha   90.00
_cell.angle_beta   90.00
_cell.angle_gamma   90.00
#
_symmetry.space_group_name_H-M   'P 1'
#
loop_
_entity.id
_entity.type
_entity.pdbx_description
1 polymer ?
#
loop_
_entity_poly.entity_id
_entity_poly.type
_entity_poly.pdbx_seq_one_letter_code
_entity_poly.pdbx_strand_id
1 'polypeptide(L)' 'GCFFHQGQACESGTRLFVSERLHDDVVARLVERTRSLTIGDPMDFATAQGPLISGRQRETVLGYIKAGLD' A
#
# COMPACT_ATOMS: atom_id res chain seq x y z
N GLY A 1 2.45 8.58 -2.82
CA GLY A 1 2.31 8.83 -1.38
C GLY A 1 2.34 7.52 -0.60
N CYS A 2 1.28 6.72 -0.67
CA CYS A 2 1.10 5.56 0.21
C CYS A 2 2.05 4.36 -0.01
N PHE A 3 2.57 4.14 -1.22
CA PHE A 3 3.41 2.98 -1.51
C PHE A 3 4.92 3.25 -1.40
N PHE A 4 5.35 4.51 -1.28
CA PHE A 4 6.78 4.79 -1.10
C PHE A 4 7.25 4.17 0.21
N HIS A 5 8.39 3.47 0.18
CA HIS A 5 8.92 2.71 1.32
C HIS A 5 7.87 1.82 2.03
N GLN A 6 6.99 1.15 1.25
CA GLN A 6 5.93 0.28 1.80
C GLN A 6 4.97 1.03 2.74
N GLY A 7 4.87 2.35 2.59
CA GLY A 7 4.10 3.23 3.47
C GLY A 7 4.78 3.56 4.80
N GLN A 8 6.05 3.15 5.00
CA GLN A 8 6.86 3.43 6.19
C GLN A 8 7.52 4.82 6.10
N ALA A 9 6.71 5.82 5.81
CA ALA A 9 7.07 7.23 5.71
C ALA A 9 6.07 8.03 6.54
N CYS A 10 6.52 9.03 7.31
CA CYS A 10 5.64 9.78 8.22
C CYS A 10 4.59 10.62 7.46
N GLU A 11 4.95 11.00 6.24
CA GLU A 11 4.16 11.71 5.26
C GLU A 11 3.34 10.80 4.33
N SER A 12 3.28 9.49 4.63
CA SER A 12 2.53 8.52 3.83
C SER A 12 1.05 8.92 3.75
N GLY A 13 0.57 9.14 2.53
CA GLY A 13 -0.83 9.48 2.26
C GLY A 13 -1.75 8.28 2.41
N THR A 14 -1.98 7.84 3.65
CA THR A 14 -2.78 6.64 3.98
C THR A 14 -4.29 6.85 3.84
N ARG A 15 -4.75 8.10 3.69
CA ARG A 15 -6.15 8.44 3.50
C ARG A 15 -6.33 9.36 2.29
N LEU A 16 -7.13 8.91 1.33
CA LEU A 16 -7.47 9.66 0.13
C LEU A 16 -8.94 10.10 0.19
N PHE A 17 -9.20 11.39 -0.02
CA PHE A 17 -10.54 11.93 -0.20
C PHE A 17 -10.77 12.22 -1.68
N VAL A 18 -11.91 11.79 -2.20
CA VAL A 18 -12.31 11.97 -3.60
C VAL A 18 -13.75 12.42 -3.68
N SER A 19 -14.11 13.08 -4.80
CA SER A 19 -15.51 13.35 -5.11
C SER A 19 -16.27 12.02 -5.27
N GLU A 20 -17.49 11.96 -4.74
CA GLU A 20 -18.37 10.80 -4.83
C GLU A 20 -18.54 10.33 -6.28
N ARG A 21 -18.71 11.27 -7.23
CA ARG A 21 -18.87 10.95 -8.66
C ARG A 21 -17.67 10.24 -9.28
N LEU A 22 -16.49 10.34 -8.67
CA LEU A 22 -15.24 9.72 -9.15
C LEU A 22 -14.79 8.53 -8.31
N HIS A 23 -15.53 8.19 -7.24
CA HIS A 23 -15.10 7.19 -6.27
C HIS A 23 -14.73 5.86 -6.93
N ASP A 24 -15.67 5.26 -7.67
CA ASP A 24 -15.49 3.92 -8.23
C ASP A 24 -14.38 3.89 -9.30
N ASP A 25 -14.30 4.92 -10.14
CA ASP A 25 -13.25 5.06 -11.15
C ASP A 25 -11.86 5.16 -10.51
N VAL A 26 -11.73 5.94 -9.43
CA VAL A 26 -10.47 6.08 -8.70
C VAL A 26 -10.10 4.77 -8.02
N VAL A 27 -11.05 4.11 -7.35
CA VAL A 27 -10.82 2.82 -6.68
C VAL A 27 -10.37 1.77 -7.71
N ALA A 28 -11.05 1.65 -8.85
CA ALA A 28 -10.69 0.71 -9.89
C ALA A 28 -9.26 0.93 -10.41
N ARG A 29 -8.89 2.18 -10.70
CA ARG A 29 -7.54 2.53 -11.16
C ARG A 29 -6.48 2.33 -10.08
N LEU A 30 -6.81 2.57 -8.81
CA LEU A 30 -5.92 2.32 -7.68
C LEU A 30 -5.65 0.83 -7.51
N VAL A 31 -6.68 -0.02 -7.63
CA VAL A 31 -6.52 -1.48 -7.59
C VAL A 31 -5.63 -1.95 -8.73
N GLU A 32 -5.88 -1.49 -9.96
CA GLU A 32 -5.08 -1.88 -11.13
C GLU A 32 -3.61 -1.47 -10.96
N ARG A 33 -3.36 -0.23 -10.51
CA ARG A 33 -2.00 0.22 -10.23
C ARG A 33 -1.33 -0.56 -9.11
N THR A 34 -2.07 -0.95 -8.08
CA THR A 34 -1.52 -1.76 -6.97
C THR A 34 -1.11 -3.15 -7.47
N ARG A 35 -1.92 -3.76 -8.34
CA ARG A 35 -1.62 -5.08 -8.94
C ARG A 35 -0.36 -5.09 -9.81
N SER A 36 0.00 -3.95 -10.39
CA SER A 36 1.20 -3.84 -11.23
C SER A 36 2.51 -3.68 -10.43
N LEU A 37 2.46 -3.62 -9.10
CA LEU A 37 3.66 -3.44 -8.27
C LEU A 37 4.40 -4.77 -8.09
N THR A 38 5.65 -4.83 -8.54
CA THR A 38 6.55 -5.96 -8.26
C THR A 38 7.02 -5.92 -6.81
N ILE A 39 6.76 -7.00 -6.06
CA ILE A 39 7.26 -7.18 -4.69
C ILE A 39 8.46 -8.12 -4.72
N GLY A 40 9.57 -7.75 -4.11
CA GLY A 40 10.81 -8.54 -4.24
C GLY A 40 11.98 -8.05 -3.38
N ASP A 41 13.17 -8.49 -3.77
CA ASP A 41 14.44 -8.09 -3.15
C ASP A 41 14.69 -6.59 -3.40
N PRO A 42 14.94 -5.77 -2.36
CA PRO A 42 15.23 -4.35 -2.53
C PRO A 42 16.51 -4.04 -3.34
N MET A 43 17.40 -5.02 -3.55
CA MET A 43 18.58 -4.88 -4.40
C MET A 43 18.30 -5.12 -5.89
N ASP A 44 17.14 -5.67 -6.25
CA ASP A 44 16.70 -5.82 -7.63
C ASP A 44 16.04 -4.52 -8.13
N PHE A 45 16.56 -3.95 -9.21
CA PHE A 45 16.02 -2.73 -9.82
C PHE A 45 14.60 -2.90 -10.39
N ALA A 46 14.14 -4.14 -10.62
CA ALA A 46 12.76 -4.42 -11.02
C ALA A 46 11.76 -4.38 -9.85
N THR A 47 12.25 -4.39 -8.60
CA THR A 47 11.41 -4.35 -7.41
C THR A 47 10.81 -2.96 -7.19
N ALA A 48 9.48 -2.89 -7.16
CA ALA A 48 8.77 -1.68 -6.78
C ALA A 48 8.54 -1.59 -5.27
N GLN A 49 8.46 -2.73 -4.57
CA GLN A 49 8.21 -2.84 -3.14
C GLN A 49 9.10 -3.90 -2.48
N GLY A 50 9.91 -3.49 -1.51
CA GLY A 50 10.66 -4.38 -0.63
C GLY A 50 9.85 -4.83 0.58
N PRO A 51 10.51 -5.40 1.61
CA PRO A 51 9.84 -5.84 2.83
C PRO A 51 9.48 -4.68 3.77
N LEU A 52 8.62 -4.97 4.75
CA LEU A 52 8.49 -4.13 5.94
C LEU A 52 9.73 -4.29 6.84
N ILE A 53 9.95 -3.32 7.73
CA ILE A 53 11.17 -3.24 8.54
C ILE A 53 11.37 -4.41 9.52
N SER A 54 10.28 -5.08 9.95
CA SER A 54 10.36 -6.18 10.91
C SER A 54 9.14 -7.10 10.88
N GLY A 55 9.28 -8.32 11.43
CA GLY A 55 8.17 -9.26 11.63
C GLY A 55 7.05 -8.68 12.50
N ARG A 56 7.40 -7.98 13.59
CA ARG A 56 6.43 -7.29 14.45
C ARG A 56 5.62 -6.24 13.68
N GLN A 57 6.26 -5.44 12.83
CA GLN A 57 5.53 -4.45 12.03
C GLN A 57 4.58 -5.11 11.03
N ARG A 58 5.00 -6.23 10.43
CA ARG A 58 4.13 -7.04 9.57
C ARG A 58 2.90 -7.55 10.33
N GLU A 59 3.06 -8.04 11.56
CA GLU A 59 1.94 -8.47 12.40
C GLU A 59 0.97 -7.33 12.71
N THR A 60 1.48 -6.15 13.06
CA THR A 60 0.65 -4.94 13.26
C THR A 60 -0.17 -4.61 12.01
N VAL A 61 0.46 -4.60 10.83
CA VAL A 61 -0.22 -4.31 9.56
C VAL A 61 -1.29 -5.36 9.25
N LEU A 62 -0.99 -6.65 9.43
CA LEU A 62 -1.98 -7.72 9.24
C LEU A 62 -3.15 -7.62 10.24
N GLY A 63 -2.91 -7.15 11.46
CA GLY A 63 -3.94 -6.85 12.44
C GLY A 63 -4.93 -5.78 11.96
N TYR A 64 -4.43 -4.68 11.39
CA TYR A 64 -5.28 -3.63 10.81
C TYR A 64 -6.04 -4.09 9.56
N ILE A 65 -5.42 -4.93 8.72
CA ILE A 65 -6.11 -5.53 7.56
C ILE A 65 -7.29 -6.38 8.05
N LYS A 66 -7.07 -7.24 9.05
CA LYS A 66 -8.14 -8.04 9.64
C LYS A 66 -9.27 -7.17 10.20
N ALA A 67 -8.94 -6.16 10.98
CA ALA A 67 -9.92 -5.24 11.56
C ALA A 67 -10.71 -4.43 10.52
N GLY A 68 -10.21 -4.28 9.29
CA GLY A 68 -10.92 -3.63 8.19
C GLY A 68 -11.77 -4.55 7.31
N LEU A 69 -11.68 -5.88 7.53
CA LEU A 69 -12.52 -6.88 6.86
C LEU A 69 -13.71 -7.32 7.73
N ASP A 70 -13.56 -7.26 9.06
CA ASP A 70 -14.62 -7.47 10.06
C ASP A 70 -15.59 -6.28 10.09
#